data_AF-A0A2P2ITF5-F1
#
_entry.id   AF-A0A2P2ITF5-F1
#
_cell.length_a   1.000
_cell.length_b   1.000
_cell.length_c   1.000
_cell.angle_alpha   90.00
_cell.angle_beta   90.00
_cell.angle_gamma   90.00
#
_symmetry.space_group_name_H-M   'P 1'
#
loop_
_entity.id
_entity.type
_entity.pdbx_description
1 polymer ?
#
loop_
_entity_poly.entity_id
_entity_poly.type
_entity_poly.pdbx_seq_one_letter_code
_entity_poly.pdbx_strand_id
1 'polypeptide(L)'
;MVLGAAQAWGTMSIKWLMQNKMMSGIVSNASLAFPHQYTSPMRIACMSATKTSNSRISFESMAIKPPLHPTYDLRATIKLALAEDAGDRGDVTCMATIPLDMEVEAHFLAKEDGIIAGITLAEMIFQEVDTSLKVEWSQKDGDYVHKGLQFGKVSGRAHSIVVAERIVLNFMQRMSGIATLTKAMSDAAQPAYILETRKTAPGLRLVDKWAVLIGGGRNHRMGLFDMVMIKDNHISIAGGIINALRSVDQYLEERNLQMEVEVETRTLEEVNEVLHYTSQTRSSLTRIMLDNMVIPLPNGDVNVSMLKDAVELIDGRFETEASGNVTLETVHKIGQTGVTYISSGALTHSVKALDISLKIDTELALEVGRRTKRA
;
A
#
# COMPACT_ATOMS: atom_id res chain seq x y z
N MET A 1 3.62 66.33 -0.50
CA MET A 1 4.78 66.36 -1.40
C MET A 1 5.66 65.17 -1.03
N VAL A 2 5.67 64.14 -1.89
CA VAL A 2 6.84 63.70 -2.68
C VAL A 2 7.66 62.70 -1.84
N LEU A 3 7.39 61.39 -1.95
CA LEU A 3 7.77 60.43 -3.02
C LEU A 3 9.03 59.65 -2.62
N GLY A 4 8.98 58.33 -2.81
CA GLY A 4 10.17 57.55 -3.17
C GLY A 4 10.52 56.40 -2.25
N ALA A 5 10.00 55.20 -2.55
CA ALA A 5 10.81 53.99 -2.71
C ALA A 5 9.91 52.82 -3.17
N ALA A 6 9.47 52.89 -4.42
CA ALA A 6 9.03 51.75 -5.19
C ALA A 6 10.09 51.54 -6.28
N GLN A 7 10.80 50.41 -6.26
CA GLN A 7 11.44 49.72 -7.41
C GLN A 7 12.56 48.80 -6.90
N ALA A 8 12.45 47.51 -7.20
CA ALA A 8 13.55 46.70 -7.78
C ALA A 8 13.15 45.22 -7.93
N TRP A 9 12.13 44.90 -8.74
CA TRP A 9 12.00 43.54 -9.30
C TRP A 9 11.59 43.66 -10.76
N GLY A 10 12.59 43.75 -11.63
CA GLY A 10 12.46 43.72 -13.08
C GLY A 10 13.14 42.46 -13.62
N THR A 11 12.31 41.56 -14.14
CA THR A 11 12.50 40.81 -15.40
C THR A 11 13.83 40.08 -15.64
N MET A 12 13.82 38.73 -15.51
CA MET A 12 14.52 37.86 -16.45
C MET A 12 13.63 36.70 -16.91
N SER A 13 13.06 36.97 -18.08
CA SER A 13 12.51 36.15 -19.15
C SER A 13 12.61 34.62 -19.10
N ILE A 14 11.41 34.05 -19.30
CA ILE A 14 11.06 32.72 -19.79
C ILE A 14 11.83 32.39 -21.07
N LYS A 15 12.83 31.51 -20.96
CA LYS A 15 13.50 30.83 -22.08
C LYS A 15 13.75 29.36 -21.74
N TRP A 16 12.68 28.56 -21.71
CA TRP A 16 12.80 27.09 -21.78
C TRP A 16 11.50 26.38 -22.25
N LEU A 17 10.76 26.99 -23.18
CA LEU A 17 9.50 26.40 -23.67
C LEU A 17 9.28 26.56 -25.19
N MET A 18 10.35 26.66 -25.97
CA MET A 18 10.28 26.63 -27.43
C MET A 18 11.50 25.94 -28.04
N GLN A 19 11.43 24.63 -28.25
CA GLN A 19 12.06 23.93 -29.38
C GLN A 19 11.57 22.48 -29.45
N ASN A 20 10.41 22.28 -30.10
CA ASN A 20 10.21 21.26 -31.14
C ASN A 20 8.72 21.19 -31.50
N LYS A 21 8.33 22.08 -32.41
CA LYS A 21 7.05 22.10 -33.12
C LYS A 21 7.36 22.15 -34.61
N MET A 22 7.55 20.99 -35.22
CA MET A 22 7.40 20.67 -36.66
C MET A 22 7.29 19.13 -36.67
N MET A 23 6.26 18.45 -37.17
CA MET A 23 5.29 18.76 -38.21
C MET A 23 3.90 18.26 -37.81
N SER A 24 2.89 19.07 -38.10
CA SER A 24 1.47 18.69 -38.09
C SER A 24 1.06 18.13 -39.45
N GLY A 25 0.18 17.13 -39.44
CA GLY A 25 -0.79 16.93 -40.50
C GLY A 25 -0.99 15.47 -40.91
N ILE A 26 -2.10 14.87 -40.48
CA ILE A 26 -3.29 14.60 -41.32
C ILE A 26 -4.19 13.64 -40.55
N VAL A 27 -5.44 14.08 -40.34
CA VAL A 27 -6.57 13.25 -39.92
C VAL A 27 -7.22 12.70 -41.18
N SER A 28 -7.46 11.39 -41.27
CA SER A 28 -8.55 10.85 -42.09
C SER A 28 -8.95 9.43 -41.68
N ASN A 29 -10.27 9.23 -41.68
CA ASN A 29 -11.03 8.01 -41.44
C ASN A 29 -10.61 6.79 -42.28
N ALA A 30 -11.11 5.63 -41.80
CA ALA A 30 -11.80 4.58 -42.56
C ALA A 30 -11.07 3.23 -42.78
N SER A 31 -11.74 2.19 -42.26
CA SER A 31 -12.09 0.93 -42.95
C SER A 31 -11.11 -0.24 -42.99
N LEU A 32 -11.63 -1.35 -42.45
CA LEU A 32 -11.40 -2.77 -42.71
C LEU A 32 -10.89 -3.14 -44.11
N ALA A 33 -9.90 -4.04 -44.18
CA ALA A 33 -9.84 -5.15 -45.14
C ALA A 33 -8.71 -6.16 -44.80
N PHE A 34 -9.07 -7.45 -44.67
CA PHE A 34 -8.21 -8.60 -44.98
C PHE A 34 -8.31 -8.88 -46.49
N PRO A 35 -7.25 -9.35 -47.19
CA PRO A 35 -6.95 -10.80 -47.29
C PRO A 35 -5.40 -11.05 -47.47
N HIS A 36 -4.77 -12.21 -47.58
CA HIS A 36 -5.09 -13.56 -48.04
C HIS A 36 -4.11 -14.57 -47.40
N GLN A 37 -4.59 -15.81 -47.32
CA GLN A 37 -3.84 -17.05 -47.06
C GLN A 37 -2.74 -17.31 -48.11
N TYR A 38 -1.73 -18.13 -47.81
CA TYR A 38 -1.49 -19.43 -48.47
C TYR A 38 -0.26 -20.18 -47.91
N THR A 39 -0.50 -21.47 -47.61
CA THR A 39 0.37 -22.67 -47.66
C THR A 39 1.53 -22.92 -46.67
N SER A 40 1.32 -23.94 -45.82
CA SER A 40 2.32 -24.89 -45.29
C SER A 40 2.76 -25.90 -46.38
N PRO A 41 3.90 -26.63 -46.26
CA PRO A 41 4.11 -27.74 -45.31
C PRO A 41 5.52 -27.64 -44.65
N MET A 42 5.98 -28.40 -43.65
CA MET A 42 5.86 -29.83 -43.36
C MET A 42 6.33 -30.05 -41.91
N ARG A 43 5.75 -31.04 -41.21
CA ARG A 43 6.08 -31.43 -39.83
C ARG A 43 7.50 -32.00 -39.73
N ILE A 44 8.29 -31.50 -38.80
CA ILE A 44 9.33 -32.28 -38.12
C ILE A 44 8.93 -32.33 -36.65
N ALA A 45 8.47 -33.49 -36.21
CA ALA A 45 8.20 -33.77 -34.81
C ALA A 45 9.54 -34.03 -34.11
N CYS A 46 9.91 -33.15 -33.18
CA CYS A 46 10.89 -33.46 -32.15
C CYS A 46 10.18 -33.39 -30.80
N MET A 47 10.04 -34.55 -30.17
CA MET A 47 9.43 -34.70 -28.86
C MET A 47 10.40 -34.19 -27.80
N SER A 48 10.07 -33.07 -27.16
CA SER A 48 10.43 -32.84 -25.76
C SER A 48 9.30 -32.08 -25.09
N ALA A 49 8.44 -32.82 -24.39
CA ALA A 49 7.42 -32.25 -23.53
C ALA A 49 8.07 -31.78 -22.22
N THR A 50 8.87 -30.73 -22.28
CA THR A 50 9.11 -29.90 -21.09
C THR A 50 7.99 -28.89 -21.08
N LYS A 51 6.99 -29.12 -20.20
CA LYS A 51 6.06 -28.08 -19.79
C LYS A 51 6.90 -26.90 -19.30
N THR A 52 7.05 -25.88 -20.13
CA THR A 52 7.39 -24.54 -19.67
C THR A 52 6.19 -24.10 -18.84
N SER A 53 6.22 -24.37 -17.54
CA SER A 53 5.34 -23.72 -16.59
C SER A 53 5.71 -22.25 -16.63
N ASN A 54 5.00 -21.49 -17.45
CA ASN A 54 5.01 -20.05 -17.39
C ASN A 54 4.32 -19.71 -16.06
N SER A 55 5.08 -19.71 -14.97
CA SER A 55 4.59 -19.50 -13.61
C SER A 55 4.24 -18.02 -13.46
N ARG A 56 3.14 -17.60 -14.09
CA ARG A 56 2.43 -16.42 -13.59
C ARG A 56 2.08 -16.75 -12.15
N ILE A 57 2.61 -15.97 -11.21
CA ILE A 57 2.17 -16.00 -9.81
C ILE A 57 0.64 -15.97 -9.85
N SER A 58 0.01 -17.09 -9.52
CA SER A 58 -1.44 -17.17 -9.47
C SER A 58 -1.87 -16.47 -8.20
N PHE A 59 -2.57 -15.34 -8.31
CA PHE A 59 -3.16 -14.67 -7.15
C PHE A 59 -4.06 -15.59 -6.30
N GLU A 60 -4.49 -16.73 -6.84
CA GLU A 60 -5.25 -17.77 -6.16
C GLU A 60 -4.46 -18.54 -5.09
N SER A 61 -3.12 -18.60 -5.16
CA SER A 61 -2.28 -19.32 -4.19
C SER A 61 -1.77 -18.45 -3.04
N MET A 62 -2.16 -17.17 -2.98
CA MET A 62 -1.68 -16.23 -1.97
C MET A 62 -2.46 -16.38 -0.66
N ALA A 63 -1.74 -16.49 0.47
CA ALA A 63 -2.36 -16.58 1.79
C ALA A 63 -3.15 -15.31 2.16
N ILE A 64 -2.61 -14.14 1.79
CA ILE A 64 -3.25 -12.83 2.00
C ILE A 64 -3.16 -12.05 0.70
N LYS A 65 -4.29 -11.86 0.02
CA LYS A 65 -4.35 -11.17 -1.28
C LYS A 65 -4.23 -9.66 -1.09
N PRO A 66 -3.61 -8.94 -2.05
CA PRO A 66 -3.67 -7.49 -2.05
C PRO A 66 -5.13 -7.04 -2.17
N PRO A 67 -5.50 -5.90 -1.56
CA PRO A 67 -6.85 -5.39 -1.68
C PRO A 67 -7.16 -5.01 -3.14
N LEU A 68 -8.44 -4.94 -3.49
CA LEU A 68 -8.84 -4.53 -4.83
C LEU A 68 -8.74 -3.01 -4.97
N HIS A 69 -8.29 -2.54 -6.13
CA HIS A 69 -8.32 -1.13 -6.49
C HIS A 69 -8.60 -0.99 -7.99
N PRO A 70 -9.57 -0.16 -8.41
CA PRO A 70 -10.03 -0.12 -9.80
C PRO A 70 -8.97 0.37 -10.79
N THR A 71 -8.03 1.21 -10.34
CA THR A 71 -7.03 1.85 -11.20
C THR A 71 -5.57 1.63 -10.80
N TYR A 72 -5.30 0.81 -9.78
CA TYR A 72 -3.94 0.61 -9.29
C TYR A 72 -3.37 -0.68 -9.85
N ASP A 73 -2.17 -0.62 -10.43
CA ASP A 73 -1.45 -1.77 -10.97
C ASP A 73 -0.10 -1.93 -10.29
N LEU A 74 0.07 -3.02 -9.53
CA LEU A 74 1.33 -3.36 -8.87
C LEU A 74 2.49 -3.50 -9.87
N ARG A 75 2.24 -4.05 -11.06
CA ARG A 75 3.30 -4.19 -12.08
C ARG A 75 3.75 -2.84 -12.61
N ALA A 76 2.82 -1.90 -12.81
CA ALA A 76 3.17 -0.54 -13.19
C ALA A 76 4.01 0.16 -12.11
N THR A 77 3.66 -0.02 -10.83
CA THR A 77 4.47 0.50 -9.71
C THR A 77 5.86 -0.13 -9.67
N ILE A 78 5.99 -1.44 -9.87
CA ILE A 78 7.28 -2.13 -9.94
C ILE A 78 8.14 -1.58 -11.08
N LYS A 79 7.55 -1.43 -12.27
CA LYS A 79 8.25 -0.87 -13.44
C LYS A 79 8.71 0.56 -13.19
N LEU A 80 7.88 1.37 -12.55
CA LEU A 80 8.24 2.73 -12.19
C LEU A 80 9.42 2.76 -11.21
N ALA A 81 9.41 1.91 -10.18
CA ALA A 81 10.49 1.81 -9.21
C ALA A 81 11.81 1.31 -9.84
N LEU A 82 11.74 0.31 -10.72
CA LEU A 82 12.92 -0.17 -11.46
C LEU A 82 13.47 0.91 -12.39
N ALA A 83 12.61 1.65 -13.09
CA ALA A 83 13.03 2.74 -13.96
C ALA A 83 13.62 3.94 -13.19
N GLU A 84 13.12 4.21 -11.97
CA GLU A 84 13.67 5.23 -11.07
C GLU A 84 15.13 4.92 -10.71
N ASP A 85 15.44 3.68 -10.35
CA ASP A 85 16.75 3.29 -9.82
C ASP A 85 17.77 2.98 -10.93
N ALA A 86 17.33 2.34 -12.03
CA ALA A 86 18.20 1.97 -13.14
C ALA A 86 18.37 3.07 -14.21
N GLY A 87 17.41 3.98 -14.34
CA GLY A 87 17.39 4.99 -15.40
C GLY A 87 17.52 4.39 -16.81
N ASP A 88 18.17 5.14 -17.72
CA ASP A 88 18.44 4.72 -19.10
C ASP A 88 19.71 3.86 -19.24
N ARG A 89 20.61 3.92 -18.26
CA ARG A 89 21.96 3.31 -18.31
C ARG A 89 22.06 1.97 -17.59
N GLY A 90 21.17 1.67 -16.65
CA GLY A 90 21.30 0.52 -15.76
C GLY A 90 22.39 0.71 -14.69
N ASP A 91 22.74 -0.38 -14.01
CA ASP A 91 23.75 -0.38 -12.96
C ASP A 91 25.17 -0.33 -13.52
N VAL A 92 25.73 0.88 -13.59
CA VAL A 92 27.09 1.15 -14.07
C VAL A 92 28.15 0.44 -13.22
N THR A 93 27.92 0.29 -11.91
CA THR A 93 28.87 -0.37 -11.02
C THR A 93 28.93 -1.85 -11.34
N CYS A 94 27.78 -2.51 -11.45
CA CYS A 94 27.69 -3.92 -11.80
C CYS A 94 28.28 -4.20 -13.19
N MET A 95 27.95 -3.37 -14.19
CA MET A 95 28.52 -3.46 -15.53
C MET A 95 30.04 -3.32 -15.58
N ALA A 96 30.62 -2.49 -14.71
CA ALA A 96 32.06 -2.26 -14.68
C ALA A 96 32.84 -3.33 -13.88
N THR A 97 32.19 -4.01 -12.93
CA THR A 97 32.89 -4.83 -11.92
C THR A 97 32.54 -6.31 -11.96
N ILE A 98 31.40 -6.70 -12.52
CA ILE A 98 30.89 -8.08 -12.47
C ILE A 98 30.77 -8.67 -13.88
N PRO A 99 31.33 -9.86 -14.16
CA PRO A 99 31.14 -10.54 -15.44
C PRO A 99 29.65 -10.85 -15.71
N LEU A 100 29.23 -10.72 -16.98
CA LEU A 100 27.83 -10.89 -17.40
C LEU A 100 27.25 -12.30 -17.13
N ASP A 101 28.08 -13.32 -17.14
CA ASP A 101 27.73 -14.73 -16.93
C ASP A 101 28.01 -15.19 -15.49
N MET A 102 28.34 -14.26 -14.57
CA MET A 102 28.54 -14.60 -13.17
C MET A 102 27.20 -14.97 -12.53
N GLU A 103 27.12 -16.18 -11.98
CA GLU A 103 26.00 -16.63 -11.15
C GLU A 103 26.38 -16.57 -9.67
N VAL A 104 25.45 -16.10 -8.84
CA VAL A 104 25.62 -16.00 -7.39
C VAL A 104 24.36 -16.45 -6.67
N GLU A 105 24.53 -16.72 -5.38
CA GLU A 105 23.46 -16.96 -4.43
C GLU A 105 23.47 -15.85 -3.38
N ALA A 106 22.28 -15.38 -2.99
CA ALA A 106 22.11 -14.37 -1.96
C ALA A 106 21.00 -14.75 -0.97
N HIS A 107 21.17 -14.38 0.30
CA HIS A 107 20.24 -14.71 1.38
C HIS A 107 19.60 -13.47 1.99
N PHE A 108 18.29 -13.53 2.18
CA PHE A 108 17.55 -12.54 2.97
C PHE A 108 17.78 -12.80 4.45
N LEU A 109 18.20 -11.77 5.17
CA LEU A 109 18.53 -11.81 6.59
C LEU A 109 17.75 -10.73 7.35
N ALA A 110 16.98 -11.14 8.36
CA ALA A 110 16.33 -10.22 9.29
C ALA A 110 17.38 -9.57 10.20
N LYS A 111 17.41 -8.24 10.26
CA LYS A 111 18.36 -7.48 11.08
C LYS A 111 17.73 -6.93 12.37
N GLU A 112 16.42 -6.99 12.46
CA GLU A 112 15.57 -6.68 13.61
C GLU A 112 14.44 -7.72 13.72
N ASP A 113 13.79 -7.80 14.87
CA ASP A 113 12.62 -8.64 15.10
C ASP A 113 11.37 -7.98 14.51
N GLY A 114 10.46 -8.76 13.93
CA GLY A 114 9.22 -8.21 13.37
C GLY A 114 8.38 -9.21 12.60
N ILE A 115 7.40 -8.69 11.87
CA ILE A 115 6.54 -9.43 10.95
C ILE A 115 7.03 -9.20 9.52
N ILE A 116 7.27 -10.28 8.78
CA ILE A 116 7.65 -10.17 7.36
C ILE A 116 6.42 -9.88 6.51
N ALA A 117 6.56 -8.88 5.65
CA ALA A 117 5.59 -8.56 4.61
C ALA A 117 6.30 -8.10 3.33
N GLY A 118 5.72 -8.46 2.18
CA GLY A 118 6.23 -8.13 0.86
C GLY A 118 6.99 -9.26 0.16
N ILE A 119 6.95 -10.50 0.67
CA ILE A 119 7.54 -11.68 0.00
C ILE A 119 6.96 -11.83 -1.40
N THR A 120 5.63 -11.78 -1.51
CA THR A 120 4.99 -11.93 -2.83
C THR A 120 5.35 -10.77 -3.77
N LEU A 121 5.49 -9.56 -3.24
CA LEU A 121 5.90 -8.40 -4.04
C LEU A 121 7.37 -8.52 -4.49
N ALA A 122 8.24 -9.06 -3.65
CA ALA A 122 9.63 -9.36 -4.00
C ALA A 122 9.71 -10.37 -5.15
N GLU A 123 8.91 -11.44 -5.12
CA GLU A 123 8.83 -12.41 -6.22
C GLU A 123 8.40 -11.74 -7.54
N MET A 124 7.41 -10.82 -7.48
CA MET A 124 6.98 -10.07 -8.66
C MET A 124 8.11 -9.18 -9.21
N ILE A 125 8.90 -8.54 -8.35
CA ILE A 125 10.04 -7.71 -8.76
C ILE A 125 11.13 -8.57 -9.40
N PHE A 126 11.53 -9.69 -8.78
CA PHE A 126 12.52 -10.59 -9.36
C PHE A 126 12.07 -11.14 -10.71
N GLN A 127 10.79 -11.51 -10.86
CA GLN A 127 10.24 -11.96 -12.13
C GLN A 127 10.22 -10.87 -13.21
N GLU A 128 9.98 -9.61 -12.84
CA GLU A 128 10.01 -8.49 -13.77
C GLU A 128 11.45 -8.20 -14.24
N VAL A 129 12.43 -8.34 -13.34
CA VAL A 129 13.85 -8.14 -13.67
C VAL A 129 14.41 -9.29 -14.50
N ASP A 130 14.23 -10.53 -14.06
CA ASP A 130 14.77 -11.71 -14.72
C ASP A 130 14.02 -12.99 -14.32
N THR A 131 13.22 -13.52 -15.25
CA THR A 131 12.43 -14.75 -15.06
C THR A 131 13.26 -16.01 -14.81
N SER A 132 14.58 -15.98 -15.03
CA SER A 132 15.47 -17.11 -14.75
C SER A 132 15.95 -17.19 -13.30
N LEU A 133 15.74 -16.13 -12.50
CA LEU A 133 16.07 -16.12 -11.08
C LEU A 133 15.23 -17.14 -10.32
N LYS A 134 15.89 -17.91 -9.45
CA LYS A 134 15.26 -18.88 -8.57
C LYS A 134 15.19 -18.32 -7.17
N VAL A 135 13.98 -18.16 -6.65
CA VAL A 135 13.72 -17.63 -5.31
C VAL A 135 13.10 -18.73 -4.45
N GLU A 136 13.62 -18.91 -3.24
CA GLU A 136 13.17 -19.89 -2.26
C GLU A 136 12.94 -19.19 -0.92
N TRP A 137 11.78 -19.43 -0.30
CA TRP A 137 11.42 -18.84 0.98
C TRP A 137 11.21 -19.91 2.04
N SER A 138 11.68 -19.64 3.26
CA SER A 138 11.40 -20.47 4.44
C SER A 138 10.31 -19.87 5.34
N GLN A 139 9.90 -18.63 5.05
CA GLN A 139 8.83 -17.90 5.72
C GLN A 139 7.82 -17.44 4.67
N LYS A 140 6.63 -17.03 5.10
CA LYS A 140 5.60 -16.39 4.27
C LYS A 140 5.19 -15.04 4.85
N ASP A 141 4.51 -14.23 4.03
CA ASP A 141 3.91 -12.98 4.49
C ASP A 141 3.03 -13.22 5.74
N GLY A 142 3.32 -12.48 6.82
CA GLY A 142 2.63 -12.57 8.11
C GLY A 142 3.37 -13.38 9.18
N ASP A 143 4.44 -14.10 8.81
CA ASP A 143 5.25 -14.81 9.78
C ASP A 143 6.12 -13.86 10.62
N TYR A 144 6.35 -14.23 11.87
CA TYR A 144 7.29 -13.54 12.77
C TYR A 144 8.73 -13.99 12.51
N VAL A 145 9.65 -13.04 12.51
CA VAL A 145 11.09 -13.27 12.38
C VAL A 145 11.85 -12.62 13.52
N HIS A 146 12.95 -13.24 13.92
CA HIS A 146 13.91 -12.69 14.87
C HIS A 146 15.20 -12.27 14.16
N LYS A 147 15.90 -11.32 14.74
CA LYS A 147 17.20 -10.84 14.28
C LYS A 147 18.18 -12.00 14.10
N GLY A 148 18.79 -12.06 12.91
CA GLY A 148 19.74 -13.11 12.53
C GLY A 148 19.11 -14.25 11.73
N LEU A 149 17.77 -14.30 11.62
CA LEU A 149 17.11 -15.33 10.82
C LEU A 149 17.34 -15.09 9.33
N GLN A 150 17.84 -16.12 8.64
CA GLN A 150 17.80 -16.20 7.19
C GLN A 150 16.44 -16.76 6.76
N PHE A 151 15.65 -15.98 6.04
CA PHE A 151 14.26 -16.33 5.75
C PHE A 151 13.96 -16.57 4.27
N GLY A 152 14.92 -16.30 3.39
CA GLY A 152 14.80 -16.56 1.96
C GLY A 152 16.14 -16.54 1.25
N LYS A 153 16.13 -16.99 0.01
CA LYS A 153 17.30 -17.15 -0.84
C LYS A 153 16.94 -16.86 -2.29
N VAL A 154 17.83 -16.20 -3.02
CA VAL A 154 17.74 -16.01 -4.47
C VAL A 154 19.04 -16.45 -5.14
N SER A 155 18.94 -17.16 -6.26
CA SER A 155 20.10 -17.60 -7.05
C SER A 155 19.89 -17.35 -8.54
N GLY A 156 20.98 -17.04 -9.24
CA GLY A 156 21.00 -16.76 -10.67
C GLY A 156 22.04 -15.69 -11.03
N ARG A 157 21.80 -14.95 -12.11
CA ARG A 157 22.75 -13.94 -12.60
C ARG A 157 22.97 -12.83 -11.57
N ALA A 158 24.23 -12.55 -11.27
CA ALA A 158 24.64 -11.52 -10.31
C ALA A 158 24.09 -10.13 -10.69
N HIS A 159 24.15 -9.78 -11.98
CA HIS A 159 23.57 -8.52 -12.49
C HIS A 159 22.09 -8.37 -12.15
N SER A 160 21.31 -9.42 -12.39
CA SER A 160 19.87 -9.41 -12.14
C SER A 160 19.55 -9.30 -10.65
N ILE A 161 20.30 -10.00 -9.79
CA ILE A 161 20.12 -9.93 -8.33
C ILE A 161 20.46 -8.54 -7.79
N VAL A 162 21.61 -7.97 -8.20
CA VAL A 162 22.09 -6.67 -7.70
C VAL A 162 21.17 -5.54 -8.14
N VAL A 163 20.72 -5.53 -9.39
CA VAL A 163 19.77 -4.52 -9.90
C VAL A 163 18.42 -4.58 -9.17
N ALA A 164 17.95 -5.77 -8.81
CA ALA A 164 16.69 -5.94 -8.08
C ALA A 164 16.80 -5.60 -6.58
N GLU A 165 18.00 -5.73 -6.00
CA GLU A 165 18.22 -5.75 -4.55
C GLU A 165 17.57 -4.56 -3.84
N ARG A 166 17.90 -3.33 -4.25
CA ARG A 166 17.46 -2.14 -3.53
C ARG A 166 15.95 -1.96 -3.60
N ILE A 167 15.35 -2.23 -4.76
CA ILE A 167 13.91 -2.13 -4.97
C ILE A 167 13.17 -3.16 -4.12
N VAL A 168 13.62 -4.42 -4.14
CA VAL A 168 13.04 -5.49 -3.30
C VAL A 168 13.13 -5.12 -1.82
N LEU A 169 14.31 -4.72 -1.34
CA LEU A 169 14.51 -4.37 0.06
C LEU A 169 13.65 -3.16 0.46
N ASN A 170 13.60 -2.09 -0.33
CA ASN A 170 12.81 -0.91 0.00
C ASN A 170 11.31 -1.24 0.20
N PHE A 171 10.74 -2.06 -0.69
CA PHE A 171 9.35 -2.50 -0.56
C PHE A 171 9.16 -3.42 0.66
N MET A 172 9.97 -4.47 0.79
CA MET A 172 9.84 -5.45 1.88
C MET A 172 10.05 -4.80 3.24
N GLN A 173 11.08 -3.96 3.40
CA GLN A 173 11.37 -3.29 4.66
C GLN A 173 10.24 -2.35 5.08
N ARG A 174 9.67 -1.58 4.15
CA ARG A 174 8.51 -0.72 4.42
C ARG A 174 7.28 -1.54 4.81
N MET A 175 6.92 -2.53 3.99
CA MET A 175 5.76 -3.39 4.25
C MET A 175 5.91 -4.12 5.60
N SER A 176 7.08 -4.68 5.87
CA SER A 176 7.37 -5.38 7.12
C SER A 176 7.29 -4.45 8.33
N GLY A 177 7.74 -3.19 8.20
CA GLY A 177 7.58 -2.17 9.23
C GLY A 177 6.10 -1.88 9.56
N ILE A 178 5.26 -1.73 8.53
CA ILE A 178 3.81 -1.54 8.67
C ILE A 178 3.17 -2.76 9.32
N ALA A 179 3.47 -3.97 8.83
CA ALA A 179 2.91 -5.21 9.34
C ALA A 179 3.30 -5.45 10.80
N THR A 180 4.54 -5.13 11.18
CA THR A 180 5.04 -5.25 12.55
C THR A 180 4.27 -4.34 13.51
N LEU A 181 4.13 -3.05 13.19
CA LEU A 181 3.36 -2.13 14.02
C LEU A 181 1.87 -2.51 14.07
N THR A 182 1.32 -2.91 12.92
CA THR A 182 -0.09 -3.33 12.83
C THR A 182 -0.35 -4.55 13.72
N LYS A 183 0.55 -5.53 13.74
CA LYS A 183 0.41 -6.72 14.59
C LYS A 183 0.39 -6.35 16.07
N ALA A 184 1.33 -5.52 16.50
CA ALA A 184 1.38 -5.04 17.88
C ALA A 184 0.10 -4.28 18.27
N MET A 185 -0.37 -3.38 17.40
CA MET A 185 -1.60 -2.60 17.64
C MET A 185 -2.84 -3.48 17.65
N SER A 186 -2.96 -4.42 16.70
CA SER A 186 -4.13 -5.31 16.56
C SER A 186 -4.27 -6.28 17.73
N ASP A 187 -3.14 -6.82 18.21
CA ASP A 187 -3.12 -7.69 19.39
C ASP A 187 -3.52 -6.91 20.65
N ALA A 188 -3.03 -5.67 20.81
CA ALA A 188 -3.35 -4.83 21.96
C ALA A 188 -4.80 -4.29 21.94
N ALA A 189 -5.36 -4.04 20.76
CA ALA A 189 -6.70 -3.47 20.55
C ALA A 189 -7.86 -4.41 20.89
N GLN A 190 -7.60 -5.72 21.02
CA GLN A 190 -8.66 -6.72 21.21
C GLN A 190 -9.59 -6.33 22.38
N PRO A 191 -10.93 -6.46 22.22
CA PRO A 191 -11.62 -7.14 21.12
C PRO A 191 -11.85 -6.28 19.86
N ALA A 192 -11.47 -5.00 19.85
CA ALA A 192 -11.66 -4.12 18.70
C ALA A 192 -10.70 -4.48 17.55
N TYR A 193 -11.11 -4.22 16.32
CA TYR A 193 -10.27 -4.39 15.14
C TYR A 193 -9.51 -3.09 14.81
N ILE A 194 -8.24 -3.23 14.44
CA ILE A 194 -7.43 -2.09 13.99
C ILE A 194 -7.60 -1.84 12.50
N LEU A 195 -7.85 -0.58 12.16
CA LEU A 195 -7.95 -0.06 10.81
C LEU A 195 -6.80 0.90 10.49
N GLU A 196 -6.38 0.88 9.24
CA GLU A 196 -5.55 1.94 8.67
C GLU A 196 -6.41 3.10 8.13
N THR A 197 -5.79 4.02 7.38
CA THR A 197 -6.51 5.16 6.79
C THR A 197 -5.98 5.48 5.40
N ARG A 198 -6.60 6.46 4.72
CA ARG A 198 -6.08 7.02 3.47
C ARG A 198 -4.80 7.86 3.63
N LYS A 199 -4.30 8.06 4.86
CA LYS A 199 -3.01 8.72 5.17
C LYS A 199 -1.85 7.76 4.89
N THR A 200 -1.67 7.43 3.62
CA THR A 200 -0.64 6.52 3.11
C THR A 200 0.44 7.29 2.36
N ALA A 201 1.58 6.64 2.09
CA ALA A 201 2.53 7.21 1.15
C ALA A 201 1.86 7.41 -0.24
N PRO A 202 2.03 8.57 -0.89
CA PRO A 202 1.51 8.80 -2.24
C PRO A 202 2.02 7.73 -3.22
N GLY A 203 1.15 7.21 -4.08
CA GLY A 203 1.51 6.16 -5.03
C GLY A 203 1.68 4.76 -4.43
N LEU A 204 1.70 4.60 -3.10
CA LEU A 204 1.93 3.31 -2.42
C LEU A 204 0.75 2.81 -1.61
N ARG A 205 -0.43 3.45 -1.72
CA ARG A 205 -1.61 3.11 -0.90
C ARG A 205 -1.97 1.63 -0.91
N LEU A 206 -1.94 0.99 -2.08
CA LEU A 206 -2.28 -0.43 -2.19
C LEU A 206 -1.27 -1.31 -1.42
N VAL A 207 0.01 -0.99 -1.54
CA VAL A 207 1.12 -1.68 -0.87
C VAL A 207 1.03 -1.49 0.65
N ASP A 208 0.80 -0.26 1.10
CA ASP A 208 0.65 0.08 2.52
C ASP A 208 -0.55 -0.66 3.15
N LYS A 209 -1.71 -0.62 2.49
CA LYS A 209 -2.92 -1.33 2.95
C LYS A 209 -2.78 -2.85 2.93
N TRP A 210 -2.06 -3.38 1.96
CA TRP A 210 -1.78 -4.82 1.93
C TRP A 210 -0.90 -5.24 3.11
N ALA A 211 0.10 -4.45 3.47
CA ALA A 211 0.93 -4.71 4.64
C ALA A 211 0.13 -4.68 5.95
N VAL A 212 -0.87 -3.80 6.07
CA VAL A 212 -1.79 -3.78 7.22
C VAL A 212 -2.59 -5.08 7.32
N LEU A 213 -3.13 -5.59 6.21
CA LEU A 213 -3.80 -6.90 6.21
C LEU A 213 -2.86 -8.02 6.64
N ILE A 214 -1.61 -8.01 6.14
CA ILE A 214 -0.58 -8.99 6.51
C ILE A 214 -0.28 -8.94 8.02
N GLY A 215 -0.24 -7.75 8.62
CA GLY A 215 -0.07 -7.56 10.06
C GLY A 215 -1.29 -7.90 10.92
N GLY A 216 -2.39 -8.38 10.32
CA GLY A 216 -3.61 -8.73 11.07
C GLY A 216 -4.52 -7.54 11.41
N GLY A 217 -4.33 -6.40 10.75
CA GLY A 217 -5.30 -5.31 10.74
C GLY A 217 -6.38 -5.54 9.68
N ARG A 218 -7.30 -4.58 9.55
CA ARG A 218 -8.31 -4.54 8.50
C ARG A 218 -8.19 -3.24 7.70
N ASN A 219 -8.68 -3.27 6.47
CA ASN A 219 -8.73 -2.07 5.65
C ASN A 219 -10.01 -1.29 5.91
N HIS A 220 -9.86 0.00 6.21
CA HIS A 220 -10.87 1.03 5.95
C HIS A 220 -11.00 1.23 4.43
N ARG A 221 -11.83 2.18 4.00
CA ARG A 221 -12.06 2.48 2.59
C ARG A 221 -10.75 2.73 1.82
N MET A 222 -10.64 2.15 0.64
CA MET A 222 -9.51 2.28 -0.27
C MET A 222 -9.36 3.71 -0.78
N GLY A 223 -10.46 4.36 -1.13
CA GLY A 223 -10.46 5.67 -1.77
C GLY A 223 -11.67 6.51 -1.40
N LEU A 224 -11.97 7.50 -2.24
CA LEU A 224 -13.21 8.28 -2.12
C LEU A 224 -14.40 7.59 -2.81
N PHE A 225 -14.15 6.49 -3.53
CA PHE A 225 -15.07 5.89 -4.48
C PHE A 225 -15.82 4.66 -3.95
N ASP A 226 -15.35 4.07 -2.85
CA ASP A 226 -15.81 2.76 -2.36
C ASP A 226 -16.60 2.83 -1.04
N MET A 227 -16.59 3.99 -0.37
CA MET A 227 -17.37 4.21 0.86
C MET A 227 -17.64 5.70 1.07
N VAL A 228 -18.87 6.02 1.45
CA VAL A 228 -19.24 7.37 1.89
C VAL A 228 -18.70 7.60 3.30
N MET A 229 -18.04 8.74 3.52
CA MET A 229 -17.58 9.14 4.83
C MET A 229 -17.87 10.63 5.02
N ILE A 230 -18.89 10.91 5.80
CA ILE A 230 -19.33 12.26 6.16
C ILE A 230 -18.43 12.75 7.29
N LYS A 231 -17.71 13.84 7.03
CA LYS A 231 -16.78 14.49 7.99
C LYS A 231 -17.27 15.85 8.43
N ASP A 232 -16.65 16.42 9.45
CA ASP A 232 -16.82 17.80 9.95
C ASP A 232 -17.09 18.87 8.88
N ASN A 233 -16.28 18.89 7.81
CA ASN A 233 -16.39 19.85 6.72
C ASN A 233 -17.66 19.63 5.90
N HIS A 234 -18.04 18.37 5.65
CA HIS A 234 -19.26 18.03 4.94
C HIS A 234 -20.49 18.41 5.77
N ILE A 235 -20.47 18.11 7.07
CA ILE A 235 -21.53 18.47 8.02
C ILE A 235 -21.73 19.98 8.04
N SER A 236 -20.65 20.74 8.14
CA SER A 236 -20.68 22.21 8.18
C SER A 236 -21.25 22.80 6.88
N ILE A 237 -20.79 22.31 5.72
CA ILE A 237 -21.23 22.81 4.40
C ILE A 237 -22.69 22.41 4.11
N ALA A 238 -23.13 21.23 4.55
CA ALA A 238 -24.51 20.77 4.41
C ALA A 238 -25.49 21.47 5.38
N GLY A 239 -24.99 22.28 6.31
CA GLY A 239 -25.81 22.97 7.30
C GLY A 239 -26.35 22.03 8.40
N GLY A 240 -25.56 21.03 8.80
CA GLY A 240 -25.88 20.13 9.92
C GLY A 240 -25.79 18.65 9.57
N ILE A 241 -25.59 17.81 10.59
CA ILE A 241 -25.33 16.37 10.44
C ILE A 241 -26.53 15.64 9.83
N ILE A 242 -27.75 16.04 10.20
CA ILE A 242 -28.99 15.49 9.66
C ILE A 242 -29.15 15.81 8.17
N ASN A 243 -28.79 17.04 7.75
CA ASN A 243 -28.88 17.42 6.34
C ASN A 243 -27.84 16.67 5.49
N ALA A 244 -26.65 16.43 6.04
CA ALA A 244 -25.63 15.62 5.39
C ALA A 244 -26.11 14.17 5.20
N LEU A 245 -26.63 13.53 6.25
CA LEU A 245 -27.16 12.15 6.19
C LEU A 245 -28.30 12.03 5.17
N ARG A 246 -29.29 12.93 5.24
CA ARG A 246 -30.41 12.96 4.29
C ARG A 246 -29.94 13.09 2.84
N SER A 247 -28.93 13.95 2.60
CA SER A 247 -28.37 14.16 1.27
C SER A 247 -27.68 12.90 0.73
N VAL A 248 -26.99 12.16 1.61
CA VAL A 248 -26.36 10.88 1.24
C VAL A 248 -27.42 9.83 0.92
N ASP A 249 -28.44 9.69 1.76
CA ASP A 249 -29.52 8.72 1.55
C ASP A 249 -30.23 8.96 0.21
N GLN A 250 -30.59 10.21 -0.07
CA GLN A 250 -31.17 10.60 -1.35
C GLN A 250 -30.23 10.30 -2.53
N TYR A 251 -28.94 10.66 -2.42
CA TYR A 251 -27.98 10.46 -3.49
C TYR A 251 -27.78 8.97 -3.83
N LEU A 252 -27.67 8.11 -2.81
CA LEU A 252 -27.47 6.68 -3.00
C LEU A 252 -28.71 6.03 -3.61
N GLU A 253 -29.92 6.43 -3.19
CA GLU A 253 -31.18 5.97 -3.76
C GLU A 253 -31.33 6.39 -5.23
N GLU A 254 -31.16 7.69 -5.54
CA GLU A 254 -31.28 8.23 -6.90
C GLU A 254 -30.30 7.58 -7.89
N ARG A 255 -29.11 7.20 -7.41
CA ARG A 255 -28.07 6.56 -8.22
C ARG A 255 -28.14 5.04 -8.18
N ASN A 256 -29.05 4.46 -7.40
CA ASN A 256 -29.13 3.02 -7.14
C ASN A 256 -27.77 2.42 -6.74
N LEU A 257 -27.07 3.10 -5.83
CA LEU A 257 -25.76 2.69 -5.31
C LEU A 257 -25.92 2.02 -3.95
N GLN A 258 -25.17 0.94 -3.74
CA GLN A 258 -25.06 0.26 -2.46
C GLN A 258 -23.60 0.30 -2.01
N MET A 259 -23.33 1.02 -0.93
CA MET A 259 -22.01 1.09 -0.29
C MET A 259 -22.17 1.44 1.18
N GLU A 260 -21.14 1.15 1.96
CA GLU A 260 -21.09 1.54 3.38
C GLU A 260 -21.09 3.07 3.53
N VAL A 261 -21.70 3.53 4.62
CA VAL A 261 -21.82 4.95 4.96
C VAL A 261 -21.36 5.14 6.40
N GLU A 262 -20.35 5.98 6.56
CA GLU A 262 -19.82 6.38 7.85
C GLU A 262 -20.08 7.87 8.11
N VAL A 263 -20.44 8.22 9.34
CA VAL A 263 -20.55 9.60 9.80
C VAL A 263 -19.62 9.86 10.98
N GLU A 264 -18.86 10.94 10.90
CA GLU A 264 -17.99 11.43 11.97
C GLU A 264 -18.82 12.24 12.99
N THR A 265 -18.66 11.91 14.26
CA THR A 265 -19.28 12.60 15.40
C THR A 265 -18.21 12.92 16.44
N ARG A 266 -18.35 14.08 17.08
CA ARG A 266 -17.37 14.66 18.01
C ARG A 266 -17.95 14.85 19.42
N THR A 267 -19.27 14.86 19.55
CA THR A 267 -19.95 15.03 20.85
C THR A 267 -21.10 14.04 21.02
N LEU A 268 -21.54 13.81 22.26
CA LEU A 268 -22.67 12.94 22.56
C LEU A 268 -24.00 13.49 22.01
N GLU A 269 -24.11 14.81 21.86
CA GLU A 269 -25.25 15.47 21.22
C GLU A 269 -25.31 15.11 19.73
N GLU A 270 -24.19 15.17 19.00
CA GLU A 270 -24.13 14.74 17.60
C GLU A 270 -24.51 13.25 17.46
N VAL A 271 -24.05 12.38 18.37
CA VAL A 271 -24.45 10.96 18.40
C VAL A 271 -25.97 10.82 18.61
N ASN A 272 -26.56 11.56 19.56
CA ASN A 272 -28.01 11.54 19.80
C ASN A 272 -28.81 12.00 18.57
N GLU A 273 -28.35 13.06 17.88
CA GLU A 273 -29.00 13.53 16.65
C GLU A 273 -29.04 12.44 15.57
N VAL A 274 -27.91 11.76 15.35
CA VAL A 274 -27.81 10.65 14.38
C VAL A 274 -28.77 9.51 14.75
N LEU A 275 -28.79 9.11 16.03
CA LEU A 275 -29.65 8.02 16.51
C LEU A 275 -31.14 8.39 16.42
N HIS A 276 -31.49 9.64 16.71
CA HIS A 276 -32.86 10.13 16.57
C HIS A 276 -33.30 10.08 15.10
N TYR A 277 -32.48 10.60 14.19
CA TYR A 277 -32.78 10.60 12.76
C TYR A 277 -32.99 9.19 12.20
N THR A 278 -32.08 8.26 12.51
CA THR A 278 -32.13 6.87 12.03
C THR A 278 -33.27 6.06 12.65
N SER A 279 -33.78 6.45 13.83
CA SER A 279 -34.97 5.83 14.43
C SER A 279 -36.28 6.22 13.71
N GLN A 280 -36.31 7.37 13.03
CA GLN A 280 -37.49 7.91 12.37
C GLN A 280 -37.46 7.77 10.85
N THR A 281 -36.26 7.65 10.29
CA THR A 281 -36.02 7.66 8.83
C THR A 281 -35.21 6.45 8.43
N ARG A 282 -35.59 5.81 7.32
CA ARG A 282 -34.73 4.80 6.70
C ARG A 282 -33.43 5.47 6.26
N SER A 283 -32.31 5.01 6.81
CA SER A 283 -30.99 5.52 6.47
C SER A 283 -30.06 4.40 6.00
N SER A 284 -29.09 4.78 5.18
CA SER A 284 -28.01 3.93 4.65
C SER A 284 -26.80 3.89 5.59
N LEU A 285 -26.86 4.59 6.73
CA LEU A 285 -25.80 4.63 7.72
C LEU A 285 -25.42 3.22 8.21
N THR A 286 -24.13 2.90 8.18
CA THR A 286 -23.60 1.61 8.65
C THR A 286 -22.66 1.79 9.85
N ARG A 287 -21.95 2.92 9.94
CA ARG A 287 -20.93 3.16 10.97
C ARG A 287 -20.95 4.58 11.53
N ILE A 288 -20.71 4.71 12.83
CA ILE A 288 -20.50 5.99 13.50
C ILE A 288 -19.04 6.08 13.97
N MET A 289 -18.31 7.06 13.45
CA MET A 289 -16.97 7.40 13.91
C MET A 289 -17.07 8.35 15.11
N LEU A 290 -16.41 7.97 16.20
CA LEU A 290 -16.32 8.69 17.48
C LEU A 290 -14.95 9.39 17.50
N ASP A 291 -14.87 10.58 16.90
CA ASP A 291 -13.61 11.28 16.66
C ASP A 291 -13.18 12.10 17.87
N ASN A 292 -11.93 11.90 18.30
CA ASN A 292 -11.30 12.63 19.40
C ASN A 292 -12.05 12.58 20.75
N MET A 293 -12.85 11.54 20.99
CA MET A 293 -13.51 11.29 22.29
C MET A 293 -12.56 10.64 23.33
N VAL A 294 -11.28 10.49 22.98
CA VAL A 294 -10.20 10.00 23.85
C VAL A 294 -9.31 11.18 24.23
N ILE A 295 -9.23 11.50 25.52
CA ILE A 295 -8.53 12.68 26.02
C ILE A 295 -7.20 12.26 26.67
N PRO A 296 -6.04 12.71 26.18
CA PRO A 296 -4.76 12.46 26.84
C PRO A 296 -4.70 13.09 28.24
N LEU A 297 -4.13 12.36 29.20
CA LEU A 297 -3.92 12.83 30.56
C LEU A 297 -2.42 13.16 30.79
N PRO A 298 -2.09 14.11 31.69
CA PRO A 298 -0.69 14.51 31.94
C PRO A 298 0.23 13.39 32.44
N ASN A 299 -0.34 12.32 32.97
CA ASN A 299 0.37 11.14 33.48
C ASN A 299 0.69 10.10 32.39
N GLY A 300 0.36 10.37 31.12
CA GLY A 300 0.56 9.45 30.00
C GLY A 300 -0.57 8.44 29.79
N ASP A 301 -1.63 8.49 30.61
CA ASP A 301 -2.86 7.69 30.41
C ASP A 301 -3.86 8.46 29.52
N VAL A 302 -4.98 7.83 29.18
CA VAL A 302 -6.08 8.45 28.42
C VAL A 302 -7.41 8.32 29.15
N ASN A 303 -8.23 9.37 29.11
CA ASN A 303 -9.61 9.31 29.53
C ASN A 303 -10.49 8.88 28.34
N VAL A 304 -11.26 7.81 28.55
CA VAL A 304 -12.16 7.20 27.56
C VAL A 304 -13.62 7.26 27.97
N SER A 305 -13.99 8.08 28.98
CA SER A 305 -15.36 8.13 29.51
C SER A 305 -16.37 8.51 28.45
N MET A 306 -16.12 9.60 27.70
CA MET A 306 -17.00 10.04 26.62
C MET A 306 -17.14 8.98 25.52
N LEU A 307 -16.04 8.28 25.19
CA LEU A 307 -16.07 7.19 24.22
C LEU A 307 -16.97 6.04 24.70
N LYS A 308 -16.89 5.66 25.99
CA LYS A 308 -17.75 4.63 26.58
C LYS A 308 -19.21 5.05 26.58
N ASP A 309 -19.50 6.27 27.03
CA ASP A 309 -20.86 6.83 27.05
C ASP A 309 -21.47 6.81 25.64
N ALA A 310 -20.69 7.14 24.61
CA ALA A 310 -21.12 7.09 23.22
C ALA A 310 -21.41 5.66 22.73
N VAL A 311 -20.54 4.70 23.06
CA VAL A 311 -20.74 3.28 22.71
C VAL A 311 -22.00 2.73 23.39
N GLU A 312 -22.19 3.01 24.68
CA GLU A 312 -23.39 2.63 25.44
C GLU A 312 -24.66 3.25 24.85
N LEU A 313 -24.60 4.52 24.43
CA LEU A 313 -25.72 5.20 23.79
C LEU A 313 -26.08 4.60 22.43
N ILE A 314 -25.09 4.14 21.66
CA ILE A 314 -25.29 3.50 20.35
C ILE A 314 -25.91 2.10 20.53
N ASP A 315 -25.57 1.39 21.61
CA ASP A 315 -26.17 0.11 22.02
C ASP A 315 -26.15 -0.94 20.90
N GLY A 316 -25.02 -1.05 20.19
CA GLY A 316 -24.83 -2.02 19.12
C GLY A 316 -25.69 -1.82 17.85
N ARG A 317 -26.41 -0.69 17.73
CA ARG A 317 -27.25 -0.38 16.55
C ARG A 317 -26.44 -0.12 15.28
N PHE A 318 -25.21 0.36 15.43
CA PHE A 318 -24.26 0.64 14.35
C PHE A 318 -22.87 0.13 14.73
N GLU A 319 -22.04 -0.15 13.73
CA GLU A 319 -20.60 -0.29 13.98
C GLU A 319 -20.05 1.04 14.53
N THR A 320 -19.11 0.98 15.47
CA THR A 320 -18.47 2.17 16.02
C THR A 320 -16.98 2.16 15.72
N GLU A 321 -16.44 3.31 15.35
CA GLU A 321 -15.00 3.48 15.09
C GLU A 321 -14.42 4.59 15.98
N ALA A 322 -13.44 4.26 16.81
CA ALA A 322 -12.66 5.28 17.53
C ALA A 322 -11.55 5.83 16.63
N SER A 323 -11.44 7.16 16.56
CA SER A 323 -10.39 7.88 15.82
C SER A 323 -9.76 8.98 16.68
N GLY A 324 -8.50 9.31 16.37
CA GLY A 324 -7.77 10.42 16.99
C GLY A 324 -6.72 9.96 18.01
N ASN A 325 -5.47 10.38 17.81
CA ASN A 325 -4.34 10.19 18.73
C ASN A 325 -4.14 8.75 19.28
N VAL A 326 -4.42 7.74 18.46
CA VAL A 326 -4.24 6.32 18.83
C VAL A 326 -2.76 5.94 18.76
N THR A 327 -2.21 5.44 19.86
CA THR A 327 -0.83 4.92 19.97
C THR A 327 -0.84 3.51 20.55
N LEU A 328 0.31 2.82 20.55
CA LEU A 328 0.41 1.46 21.10
C LEU A 328 0.12 1.43 22.61
N GLU A 329 0.43 2.51 23.31
CA GLU A 329 0.20 2.65 24.75
C GLU A 329 -1.29 2.89 25.06
N THR A 330 -2.02 3.55 24.16
CA THR A 330 -3.43 3.95 24.40
C THR A 330 -4.44 2.97 23.81
N VAL A 331 -4.06 2.24 22.76
CA VAL A 331 -4.96 1.40 21.97
C VAL A 331 -5.69 0.34 22.80
N HIS A 332 -5.02 -0.24 23.81
CA HIS A 332 -5.64 -1.25 24.66
C HIS A 332 -6.85 -0.70 25.41
N LYS A 333 -6.71 0.46 26.06
CA LYS A 333 -7.78 1.10 26.83
C LYS A 333 -8.94 1.54 25.93
N ILE A 334 -8.63 1.97 24.71
CA ILE A 334 -9.62 2.29 23.68
C ILE A 334 -10.37 1.01 23.25
N GLY A 335 -9.68 -0.10 23.01
CA GLY A 335 -10.30 -1.37 22.66
C GLY A 335 -11.25 -1.91 23.74
N GLN A 336 -10.94 -1.66 25.02
CA GLN A 336 -11.79 -2.05 26.14
C GLN A 336 -13.06 -1.20 26.31
N THR A 337 -13.31 -0.17 25.49
CA THR A 337 -14.56 0.60 25.58
C THR A 337 -15.76 -0.09 24.92
N GLY A 338 -15.52 -1.15 24.13
CA GLY A 338 -16.55 -1.83 23.36
C GLY A 338 -16.70 -1.32 21.93
N VAL A 339 -15.82 -0.44 21.46
CA VAL A 339 -15.82 -0.04 20.05
C VAL A 339 -15.53 -1.22 19.11
N THR A 340 -16.20 -1.26 17.96
CA THR A 340 -15.94 -2.27 16.92
C THR A 340 -14.57 -2.10 16.27
N TYR A 341 -14.22 -0.86 15.92
CA TYR A 341 -12.99 -0.51 15.23
C TYR A 341 -12.22 0.61 15.92
N ILE A 342 -10.92 0.63 15.68
CA ILE A 342 -10.02 1.73 16.01
C ILE A 342 -9.21 2.05 14.76
N SER A 343 -9.24 3.27 14.26
CA SER A 343 -8.40 3.67 13.13
C SER A 343 -7.18 4.47 13.55
N SER A 344 -6.03 4.13 12.94
CA SER A 344 -4.79 4.86 13.17
C SER A 344 -4.05 5.14 11.86
N GLY A 345 -3.81 6.43 11.60
CA GLY A 345 -2.98 6.85 10.48
C GLY A 345 -1.51 6.48 10.65
N ALA A 346 -1.04 6.33 11.90
CA ALA A 346 0.36 6.07 12.22
C ALA A 346 0.87 4.77 11.58
N LEU A 347 -0.02 3.82 11.34
CA LEU A 347 0.27 2.56 10.65
C LEU A 347 0.91 2.78 9.28
N THR A 348 0.52 3.83 8.55
CA THR A 348 0.89 4.01 7.13
C THR A 348 1.65 5.31 6.82
N HIS A 349 1.44 6.39 7.59
CA HIS A 349 2.17 7.65 7.36
C HIS A 349 3.47 7.79 8.18
N SER A 350 3.62 7.05 9.28
CA SER A 350 4.77 7.15 10.21
C SER A 350 5.54 5.84 10.32
N VAL A 351 5.84 5.24 9.16
CA VAL A 351 6.45 3.90 9.10
C VAL A 351 7.92 3.94 9.50
N LYS A 352 8.27 3.16 10.54
CA LYS A 352 9.65 2.71 10.74
C LYS A 352 9.83 1.41 9.95
N ALA A 353 10.68 1.44 8.92
CA ALA A 353 10.97 0.26 8.12
C ALA A 353 11.68 -0.82 8.98
N LEU A 354 11.36 -2.10 8.76
CA LEU A 354 12.05 -3.21 9.39
C LEU A 354 13.41 -3.41 8.70
N ASP A 355 14.51 -3.46 9.46
CA ASP A 355 15.83 -3.66 8.85
C ASP A 355 15.99 -5.10 8.32
N ILE A 356 16.28 -5.21 7.03
CA ILE A 356 16.45 -6.47 6.28
C ILE A 356 17.62 -6.28 5.32
N SER A 357 18.49 -7.27 5.20
CA SER A 357 19.57 -7.26 4.20
C SER A 357 19.45 -8.43 3.24
N LEU A 358 19.88 -8.22 2.00
CA LEU A 358 20.17 -9.30 1.04
C LEU A 358 21.68 -9.46 0.97
N LYS A 359 22.21 -10.63 1.34
CA LYS A 359 23.66 -10.88 1.41
C LYS A 359 24.06 -11.90 0.36
N ILE A 360 24.89 -11.48 -0.58
CA ILE A 360 25.54 -12.38 -1.55
C ILE A 360 26.59 -13.23 -0.83
N ASP A 361 26.60 -14.54 -1.09
CA ASP A 361 27.68 -15.42 -0.65
C ASP A 361 28.96 -15.11 -1.44
N THR A 362 29.82 -14.31 -0.82
CA THR A 362 31.08 -13.88 -1.42
C THR A 362 32.13 -14.99 -1.51
N GLU A 363 32.08 -16.02 -0.65
CA GLU A 363 33.08 -17.10 -0.68
C GLU A 363 32.83 -18.00 -1.89
N LEU A 364 31.57 -18.39 -2.10
CA LEU A 364 31.17 -19.12 -3.30
C LEU A 364 31.46 -18.31 -4.57
N ALA A 365 31.17 -17.00 -4.56
CA ALA A 365 31.46 -16.12 -5.69
C ALA A 365 32.96 -16.05 -6.01
N LEU A 366 33.82 -15.96 -4.99
CA LEU A 366 35.28 -15.97 -5.16
C LEU A 366 35.79 -17.32 -5.65
N GLU A 367 35.25 -18.43 -5.17
CA GLU A 367 35.64 -19.76 -5.61
C GLU A 367 35.31 -19.97 -7.11
N VAL A 368 34.11 -19.56 -7.54
CA VAL A 368 33.72 -19.56 -8.96
C VAL A 368 34.64 -18.66 -9.78
N GLY A 369 34.97 -17.47 -9.27
CA GLY A 369 35.93 -16.56 -9.90
C GLY A 369 37.31 -17.20 -10.10
N ARG A 370 37.84 -17.87 -9.07
CA ARG A 370 39.14 -18.58 -9.14
C ARG A 370 39.09 -19.75 -10.12
N ARG A 371 38.05 -20.58 -10.08
CA ARG A 371 37.87 -21.74 -10.98
C ARG A 371 37.79 -21.31 -12.46
N THR A 372 37.20 -20.14 -12.71
CA THR A 372 37.06 -19.58 -14.07
C THR A 372 38.24 -18.68 -14.50
N LYS A 373 39.30 -18.57 -13.67
CA LYS A 373 40.48 -17.70 -13.88
C LYS A 373 40.16 -16.21 -14.01
N ARG A 374 39.17 -15.74 -13.25
CA ARG A 374 38.71 -14.35 -13.21
C ARG A 374 39.08 -13.60 -11.93
N ALA A 375 39.58 -14.31 -10.91
CA ALA A 375 39.96 -13.79 -9.60
C ALA A 375 41.41 -14.13 -9.26
#